data_AF-A0A967L7I0-F1
#
_entry.id   AF-A0A967L7I0-F1
#
_cell.length_a   1.000
_cell.length_b   1.000
_cell.length_c   1.000
_cell.angle_alpha   90.00
_cell.angle_beta   90.00
_cell.angle_gamma   90.00
#
_symmetry.space_group_name_H-M   'P 1'
#
loop_
_entity.id
_entity.type
_entity.pdbx_description
1 polymer ?
#
loop_
_entity_poly.entity_id
_entity_poly.type
_entity_poly.pdbx_seq_one_letter_code
_entity_poly.pdbx_strand_id
1 'polypeptide(L)'
;DLQANTPAQFDRIVSDLEGRLRLSGAGRDNLYRISYRGRDPRRTRDVVEATVNLLVEESMGRSRRDNVSATRFLDRKIEEYKARMDNVEQELIEFRKAHSAELSGGGDFYSRLQDRKTKLEEARFQLELAQSRVEELERQITGETPVFGIMPEREGDAVGAQMETPELDQKISKLEEELNRLLLKYT
;
A
#
# COMPACT_ATOMS: atom_id res chain seq x y z
N ASP A 1 44.03 35.50 34.60
CA ASP A 1 44.92 36.49 33.96
C ASP A 1 45.55 35.88 32.72
N LEU A 2 44.98 36.18 31.54
CA LEU A 2 45.43 35.67 30.24
C LEU A 2 46.33 36.73 29.61
N GLN A 3 47.65 36.58 29.79
CA GLN A 3 48.67 37.54 29.33
C GLN A 3 48.88 37.47 27.81
N ALA A 4 47.89 37.86 27.02
CA ALA A 4 48.04 38.09 25.58
C ALA A 4 47.89 39.60 25.31
N ASN A 5 49.00 40.31 25.15
CA ASN A 5 49.00 41.76 24.97
C ASN A 5 48.96 42.17 23.49
N THR A 6 48.97 41.21 22.55
CA THR A 6 48.89 41.45 21.10
C THR A 6 48.11 40.35 20.39
N PRO A 7 47.45 40.63 19.24
CA PRO A 7 46.71 39.62 18.46
C PRO A 7 47.58 38.41 18.07
N ALA A 8 48.84 38.64 17.66
CA ALA A 8 49.77 37.56 17.32
C ALA A 8 50.15 36.66 18.51
N GLN A 9 50.13 37.19 19.75
CA GLN A 9 50.34 36.38 20.95
C GLN A 9 49.10 35.55 21.28
N PHE A 10 47.91 36.11 21.06
CA PHE A 10 46.65 35.40 21.21
C PHE A 10 46.56 34.22 20.25
N ASP A 11 46.84 34.42 18.96
CA ASP A 11 46.79 33.34 17.96
C ASP A 11 47.76 32.20 18.26
N ARG A 12 48.95 32.50 18.80
CA ARG A 12 49.90 31.49 19.27
C ARG A 12 49.38 30.70 20.46
N ILE A 13 48.71 31.35 21.40
CA ILE A 13 48.10 30.69 22.55
C ILE A 13 46.94 29.79 22.09
N VAL A 14 46.13 30.26 21.13
CA VAL A 14 45.06 29.46 20.52
C VAL A 14 45.62 28.24 19.80
N SER A 15 46.66 28.40 18.97
CA SER A 15 47.29 27.28 18.27
C SER A 15 47.96 26.28 19.22
N ASP A 16 48.60 26.76 20.30
CA ASP A 16 49.16 25.89 21.36
C ASP A 16 48.05 25.14 22.13
N LEU A 17 46.91 25.79 22.35
CA LEU A 17 45.73 25.19 22.96
C LEU A 17 45.15 24.10 22.07
N GLU A 18 44.95 24.36 20.77
CA GLU A 18 44.47 23.40 19.78
C GLU A 18 45.38 22.17 19.69
N GLY A 19 46.70 22.37 19.70
CA GLY A 19 47.65 21.25 19.64
C GLY A 19 47.70 20.38 20.89
N ARG A 20 47.28 20.91 22.05
CA ARG A 20 47.39 20.25 23.36
C ARG A 20 46.07 19.75 23.91
N LEU A 21 44.94 20.30 23.44
CA LEU A 21 43.60 19.86 23.78
C LEU A 21 43.23 18.69 22.88
N ARG A 22 42.89 17.55 23.49
CA ARG A 22 42.40 16.38 22.77
C ARG A 22 41.04 15.98 23.29
N LEU A 23 40.08 15.89 22.37
CA LEU A 23 38.75 15.36 22.56
C LEU A 23 38.66 13.99 21.88
N SER A 24 38.35 12.94 22.62
CA SER A 24 38.18 11.59 22.10
C SER A 24 36.89 10.95 22.60
N GLY A 25 36.17 10.26 21.73
CA GLY A 25 35.00 9.45 22.11
C GLY A 25 35.45 8.19 22.85
N ALA A 26 34.90 7.96 24.03
CA ALA A 26 35.28 6.84 24.90
C ALA A 26 34.37 5.62 24.67
N GLY A 27 34.34 5.11 23.43
CA GLY A 27 33.90 3.76 23.04
C GLY A 27 32.43 3.34 23.27
N ARG A 28 31.83 3.67 24.42
CA ARG A 28 30.40 3.52 24.73
C ARG A 28 29.73 4.87 24.52
N ASP A 29 28.53 4.82 23.94
CA ASP A 29 27.77 5.99 23.52
C ASP A 29 27.74 7.09 24.59
N ASN A 30 27.97 8.32 24.13
CA ASN A 30 27.87 9.57 24.89
C ASN A 30 28.95 9.83 25.96
N LEU A 31 30.05 9.07 25.99
CA LEU A 31 31.21 9.38 26.83
C LEU A 31 32.29 10.14 26.06
N TYR A 32 32.62 11.34 26.54
CA TYR A 32 33.70 12.17 25.99
C TYR A 32 34.87 12.23 26.96
N ARG A 33 36.08 12.00 26.47
CA ARG A 33 37.32 12.22 27.22
C ARG A 33 37.97 13.49 26.70
N ILE A 34 38.06 14.48 27.57
CA ILE A 34 38.81 15.72 27.37
C ILE A 34 40.15 15.59 28.07
N SER A 35 41.24 15.84 27.36
CA SER A 35 42.58 15.85 27.94
C SER A 35 43.33 17.09 27.48
N TYR A 36 43.99 17.76 28.42
CA TYR A 36 44.83 18.93 28.16
C TYR A 36 46.13 18.79 28.92
N ARG A 37 47.25 19.11 28.27
CA ARG A 37 48.60 19.03 28.86
C ARG A 37 49.21 20.42 28.96
N GLY A 38 49.28 20.98 30.16
CA GLY A 38 49.91 22.26 30.44
C GLY A 38 51.07 22.16 31.43
N ARG A 39 51.86 23.24 31.53
CA ARG A 39 53.00 23.34 32.45
C ARG A 39 52.59 23.77 33.87
N ASP A 40 51.49 24.52 33.98
CA ASP A 40 50.93 24.99 35.25
C ASP A 40 49.67 24.17 35.59
N PRO A 41 49.64 23.44 36.71
CA PRO A 41 48.48 22.66 37.13
C PRO A 41 47.20 23.50 37.30
N ARG A 42 47.28 24.74 37.78
CA ARG A 42 46.10 25.60 38.01
C ARG A 42 45.48 26.01 36.69
N ARG A 43 46.30 26.55 35.78
CA ARG A 43 45.86 26.92 34.42
C ARG A 43 45.34 25.72 33.64
N THR A 44 45.95 24.54 33.82
CA THR A 44 45.52 23.29 33.18
C THR A 44 44.12 22.88 33.62
N ARG A 45 43.83 22.97 34.92
CA ARG A 45 42.49 22.72 35.46
C ARG A 45 41.47 23.69 34.89
N ASP A 46 41.77 25.00 34.95
CA ASP A 46 40.83 26.05 34.55
C ASP A 46 40.47 25.94 33.04
N VAL A 47 41.43 25.55 32.19
CA VAL A 47 41.19 25.30 30.76
C VAL A 47 40.26 24.10 30.53
N VAL A 48 40.49 22.99 31.23
CA VAL A 48 39.64 21.79 31.10
C VAL A 48 38.22 22.10 31.59
N GLU A 49 38.09 22.80 32.72
CA GLU A 49 36.80 23.22 33.29
C GLU A 49 36.01 24.11 32.33
N ALA A 50 36.65 25.14 31.76
CA ALA A 50 36.02 26.00 30.76
C ALA A 50 35.59 25.22 29.50
N THR A 51 36.40 24.25 29.06
CA THR A 51 36.07 23.42 27.89
C THR A 51 34.87 22.50 28.17
N VAL A 52 34.79 21.91 29.37
CA VAL A 52 33.64 21.09 29.77
C VAL A 52 32.37 21.93 29.82
N ASN A 53 32.44 23.13 30.42
CA ASN A 53 31.30 24.04 30.51
C ASN A 53 30.80 24.46 29.12
N LEU A 54 31.73 24.81 28.21
CA LEU A 54 31.39 25.13 26.83
C LEU A 54 30.74 23.94 26.10
N LEU A 55 31.25 22.73 26.29
CA LEU A 55 30.68 21.53 25.68
C LEU A 55 29.25 21.26 26.17
N VAL A 56 29.00 21.44 27.47
CA VAL A 56 27.66 21.29 28.07
C VAL A 56 26.71 22.35 27.51
N GLU A 57 27.15 23.61 27.44
CA GLU A 57 26.38 24.70 26.86
C GLU A 57 26.05 24.47 25.37
N GLU A 58 27.03 24.03 24.58
CA GLU A 58 26.84 23.73 23.16
C GLU A 58 25.91 22.52 22.94
N SER A 59 26.07 21.47 23.75
CA SER A 59 25.20 20.27 23.71
C SER A 59 23.74 20.62 24.02
N MET A 60 23.49 21.38 25.08
CA MET A 60 22.14 21.85 25.43
C MET A 60 21.58 22.81 24.36
N GLY A 61 22.43 23.68 23.80
CA GLY A 61 22.05 24.59 22.73
C GLY A 61 21.73 23.91 21.39
N ARG A 62 22.42 22.81 21.05
CA ARG A 62 22.10 21.97 19.88
C ARG A 62 20.80 21.20 20.09
N SER A 63 20.63 20.52 21.22
CA SER A 63 19.39 19.77 21.52
C SER A 63 18.14 20.67 21.49
N ARG A 64 18.25 21.91 21.98
CA ARG A 64 17.14 22.88 21.91
C ARG A 64 16.84 23.35 20.49
N ARG A 65 17.87 23.58 19.65
CA ARG A 65 17.70 23.95 18.24
C ARG A 65 17.11 22.80 17.41
N ASP A 66 17.58 21.57 17.66
CA ASP A 66 17.12 20.38 16.96
C ASP A 66 15.64 20.08 17.27
N ASN A 67 15.23 20.21 18.54
CA ASN A 67 13.82 20.10 18.93
C ASN A 67 12.93 21.13 18.23
N VAL A 68 13.33 22.40 18.21
CA VAL A 68 12.56 23.46 17.52
C VAL A 68 12.44 23.18 16.02
N SER A 69 13.51 22.66 15.39
CA SER A 69 13.48 22.27 13.97
C SER A 69 12.54 21.09 13.71
N ALA A 70 12.60 20.07 14.57
CA ALA A 70 11.74 18.89 14.48
C ALA A 70 10.26 19.24 14.68
N THR A 71 9.92 20.07 15.66
CA THR A 71 8.54 20.56 15.87
C THR A 71 8.04 21.30 14.63
N ARG A 72 8.81 22.25 14.09
CA ARG A 72 8.43 22.96 12.85
C ARG A 72 8.30 22.04 11.65
N PHE A 73 9.11 20.98 11.57
CA PHE A 73 8.98 19.98 10.51
C PHE A 73 7.67 19.20 10.63
N LEU A 74 7.30 18.78 11.85
CA LEU A 74 6.04 18.09 12.11
C LEU A 74 4.84 19.01 11.83
N ASP A 75 4.88 20.27 12.25
CA ASP A 75 3.81 21.24 11.99
C ASP A 75 3.55 21.40 10.49
N ARG A 76 4.62 21.57 9.70
CA ARG A 76 4.50 21.62 8.23
C ARG A 76 3.90 20.34 7.64
N LYS A 77 4.27 19.17 8.17
CA LYS A 77 3.71 17.90 7.71
C LYS A 77 2.23 17.78 8.06
N ILE A 78 1.83 18.22 9.25
CA ILE A 78 0.41 18.24 9.66
C ILE A 78 -0.40 19.12 8.71
N GLU A 79 0.08 20.33 8.39
CA GLU A 79 -0.60 21.22 7.45
C GLU A 79 -0.70 20.63 6.02
N GLU A 80 0.37 20.02 5.52
CA GLU A 80 0.39 19.34 4.23
C GLU A 80 -0.64 18.20 4.18
N TYR A 81 -0.69 17.37 5.22
CA TYR A 81 -1.65 16.26 5.29
C TYR A 81 -3.09 16.74 5.43
N LYS A 82 -3.34 17.82 6.19
CA LYS A 82 -4.66 18.43 6.28
C LYS A 82 -5.13 18.93 4.91
N ALA A 83 -4.30 19.70 4.21
CA ALA A 83 -4.64 20.19 2.88
C ALA A 83 -4.92 19.04 1.89
N ARG A 84 -4.12 17.97 1.95
CA ARG A 84 -4.34 16.78 1.12
C ARG A 84 -5.66 16.08 1.47
N MET A 85 -5.99 15.99 2.76
CA MET A 85 -7.24 15.38 3.22
C MET A 85 -8.44 16.20 2.78
N ASP A 86 -8.39 17.52 2.93
CA ASP A 86 -9.45 18.43 2.48
C ASP A 86 -9.68 18.33 0.96
N ASN A 87 -8.59 18.24 0.17
CA ASN A 87 -8.69 18.04 -1.28
C ASN A 87 -9.38 16.70 -1.63
N VAL A 88 -8.97 15.60 -0.99
CA VAL A 88 -9.58 14.28 -1.21
C VAL A 88 -11.05 14.27 -0.76
N GLU A 89 -11.38 14.97 0.31
CA GLU A 89 -12.76 15.10 0.78
C GLU A 89 -13.61 15.91 -0.22
N GLN A 90 -13.07 17.00 -0.78
CA GLN A 90 -13.74 17.76 -1.83
C GLN A 90 -13.95 16.89 -3.08
N GLU A 91 -12.93 16.17 -3.54
CA GLU A 91 -13.05 15.23 -4.67
C GLU A 91 -14.13 14.17 -4.41
N LEU A 92 -14.19 13.62 -3.19
CA LEU A 92 -15.22 12.65 -2.82
C LEU A 92 -16.62 13.26 -2.81
N ILE A 93 -16.76 14.50 -2.30
CA ILE A 93 -18.03 15.23 -2.30
C ILE A 93 -18.48 15.52 -3.74
N GLU A 94 -17.59 16.00 -4.60
CA GLU A 94 -17.89 16.24 -6.01
C GLU A 94 -18.26 14.94 -6.73
N PHE A 95 -17.52 13.87 -6.49
CA PHE A 95 -17.84 12.54 -7.01
C PHE A 95 -19.23 12.08 -6.57
N ARG A 96 -19.54 12.21 -5.27
CA ARG A 96 -20.87 11.86 -4.72
C ARG A 96 -21.98 12.74 -5.27
N LYS A 97 -21.74 14.04 -5.51
CA LYS A 97 -22.72 14.96 -6.12
C LYS A 97 -22.98 14.60 -7.57
N ALA A 98 -21.93 14.41 -8.37
CA ALA A 98 -22.02 14.06 -9.78
C ALA A 98 -22.72 12.71 -9.99
N HIS A 99 -22.42 11.73 -9.15
CA HIS A 99 -23.00 10.39 -9.22
C HIS A 99 -24.18 10.21 -8.24
N SER A 100 -24.74 11.30 -7.71
CA SER A 100 -25.82 11.25 -6.71
C SER A 100 -27.06 10.53 -7.22
N ALA A 101 -27.43 10.71 -8.50
CA ALA A 101 -28.53 9.98 -9.13
C ALA A 101 -28.30 8.46 -9.12
N GLU A 102 -27.06 8.01 -9.32
CA GLU A 102 -26.68 6.59 -9.35
C GLU A 102 -26.48 6.03 -7.92
N LEU A 103 -25.96 6.83 -6.99
CA LEU A 103 -25.78 6.47 -5.57
C LEU A 103 -27.06 6.55 -4.72
N SER A 104 -28.05 7.35 -5.12
CA SER A 104 -29.30 7.63 -4.36
C SER A 104 -30.15 6.40 -4.00
N GLY A 105 -29.96 5.28 -4.71
CA GLY A 105 -30.55 3.99 -4.33
C GLY A 105 -29.83 3.33 -3.17
N GLY A 106 -29.73 4.02 -2.01
CA GLY A 106 -29.00 3.63 -0.80
C GLY A 106 -28.57 2.17 -0.71
N GLY A 107 -27.26 1.94 -0.75
CA GLY A 107 -26.67 0.60 -0.65
C GLY A 107 -25.74 0.32 -1.81
N ASP A 108 -24.47 0.14 -1.45
CA ASP A 108 -23.38 -0.45 -2.23
C ASP A 108 -23.46 -0.28 -3.76
N PHE A 109 -23.01 0.88 -4.25
CA PHE A 109 -22.83 1.15 -5.68
C PHE A 109 -22.03 0.01 -6.36
N TYR A 110 -21.07 -0.56 -5.65
CA TYR A 110 -20.25 -1.64 -6.16
C TYR A 110 -21.05 -2.94 -6.38
N SER A 111 -21.93 -3.30 -5.43
CA SER A 111 -22.87 -4.41 -5.61
C SER A 111 -23.81 -4.19 -6.79
N ARG A 112 -24.40 -3.00 -6.93
CA ARG A 112 -25.27 -2.69 -8.09
C ARG A 112 -24.50 -2.70 -9.41
N LEU A 113 -23.25 -2.23 -9.43
CA LEU A 113 -22.37 -2.30 -10.60
C LEU A 113 -22.07 -3.76 -10.96
N GLN A 114 -21.82 -4.61 -9.96
CA GLN A 114 -21.58 -6.03 -10.14
C GLN A 114 -22.82 -6.73 -10.71
N ASP A 115 -24.01 -6.47 -10.16
CA ASP A 115 -25.28 -7.00 -10.68
C ASP A 115 -25.53 -6.58 -12.13
N ARG A 116 -25.24 -5.31 -12.48
CA ARG A 116 -25.36 -4.81 -13.85
C ARG A 116 -24.38 -5.48 -14.79
N LYS A 117 -23.15 -5.76 -14.36
CA LYS A 117 -22.16 -6.52 -15.14
C LYS A 117 -22.63 -7.95 -15.39
N THR A 118 -23.13 -8.64 -14.36
CA THR A 118 -23.66 -10.00 -14.50
C THR A 118 -24.81 -10.05 -15.51
N LYS A 119 -25.76 -9.11 -15.42
CA LYS A 119 -26.87 -9.00 -16.39
C LYS A 119 -26.40 -8.70 -17.81
N LEU A 120 -25.33 -7.92 -17.97
CA LEU A 120 -24.73 -7.64 -19.28
C LEU A 120 -24.09 -8.90 -19.88
N GLU A 121 -23.37 -9.68 -19.08
CA GLU A 121 -22.81 -10.95 -19.53
C GLU A 121 -23.90 -11.95 -19.91
N GLU A 122 -24.96 -12.06 -19.11
CA GLU A 122 -26.12 -12.89 -19.42
C GLU A 122 -26.79 -12.47 -20.75
N ALA A 123 -27.02 -11.17 -20.95
CA ALA A 123 -27.60 -10.66 -22.20
C ALA A 123 -26.70 -10.93 -23.42
N ARG A 124 -25.37 -10.84 -23.26
CA ARG A 124 -24.41 -11.18 -24.32
C ARG A 124 -24.44 -12.66 -24.66
N PHE A 125 -24.49 -13.52 -23.65
CA PHE A 125 -24.62 -14.96 -23.86
C PHE A 125 -25.93 -15.31 -24.59
N GLN A 126 -27.05 -14.69 -24.20
CA GLN A 126 -28.33 -14.87 -24.89
C GLN A 126 -28.27 -14.40 -26.36
N LEU A 127 -27.57 -13.29 -26.62
CA LEU A 127 -27.36 -12.80 -27.99
C LEU A 127 -26.55 -13.80 -28.83
N GLU A 128 -25.45 -14.33 -28.29
CA GLU A 128 -24.60 -15.30 -28.97
C GLU A 128 -25.34 -16.63 -29.22
N LEU A 129 -26.15 -17.08 -28.27
CA LEU A 129 -27.02 -18.25 -28.44
C LEU A 129 -28.07 -18.01 -29.53
N ALA A 130 -28.67 -16.83 -29.57
CA ALA A 130 -29.64 -16.47 -30.59
C ALA A 130 -28.98 -16.39 -31.98
N GLN A 131 -27.77 -15.85 -32.09
CA GLN A 131 -27.00 -15.83 -33.33
C GLN A 131 -26.66 -17.23 -33.81
N SER A 132 -26.14 -18.09 -32.92
CA SER A 132 -25.88 -19.50 -33.24
C SER A 132 -27.14 -20.24 -33.72
N ARG A 133 -28.30 -19.95 -33.12
CA ARG A 133 -29.60 -20.51 -33.56
C ARG A 133 -29.97 -20.04 -34.96
N VAL A 134 -29.76 -18.77 -35.28
CA VAL A 134 -30.02 -18.22 -36.62
C VAL A 134 -29.09 -18.90 -37.64
N GLU A 135 -27.80 -19.02 -37.35
CA GLU A 135 -26.85 -19.69 -38.25
C GLU A 135 -27.21 -21.16 -38.50
N GLU A 136 -27.65 -21.88 -37.46
CA GLU A 136 -28.08 -23.27 -37.60
C GLU A 136 -29.37 -23.38 -38.43
N LEU A 137 -30.35 -22.50 -38.21
CA LEU A 137 -31.56 -22.46 -39.02
C LEU A 137 -31.26 -22.09 -40.48
N GLU A 138 -30.33 -21.16 -40.72
CA GLU A 138 -29.86 -20.83 -42.07
C GLU A 138 -29.19 -22.03 -42.73
N ARG A 139 -28.36 -22.80 -42.01
CA ARG A 139 -27.78 -24.05 -42.51
C ARG A 139 -28.83 -25.10 -42.83
N GLN A 140 -29.90 -25.19 -42.05
CA GLN A 140 -31.02 -26.09 -42.32
C GLN A 140 -31.83 -25.66 -43.55
N ILE A 141 -31.98 -24.35 -43.78
CA ILE A 141 -32.69 -23.80 -44.96
C ILE A 141 -31.83 -23.89 -46.24
N THR A 142 -30.53 -23.61 -46.15
CA THR A 142 -29.60 -23.74 -47.29
C THR A 142 -29.18 -25.19 -47.54
N GLY A 143 -29.29 -26.04 -46.53
CA GLY A 143 -29.08 -27.49 -46.56
C GLY A 143 -30.32 -28.29 -46.95
N GLU A 144 -31.14 -27.80 -47.90
CA GLU A 144 -32.13 -28.65 -48.59
C GLU A 144 -31.44 -29.73 -49.43
N THR A 145 -31.06 -30.82 -48.78
CA THR A 145 -31.45 -32.15 -49.25
C THR A 145 -32.13 -32.84 -48.09
N PRO A 146 -33.44 -33.16 -48.19
CA PRO A 146 -34.06 -33.98 -47.17
C PRO A 146 -33.33 -35.31 -47.14
N VAL A 147 -32.83 -35.71 -45.98
CA VAL A 147 -32.48 -37.12 -45.74
C VAL A 147 -33.82 -37.86 -45.61
N PHE A 148 -34.54 -37.93 -46.72
CA PHE A 148 -35.61 -38.88 -46.96
C PHE A 148 -34.91 -40.22 -47.23
N GLY A 149 -34.55 -40.90 -46.15
CA GLY A 149 -33.69 -42.07 -46.16
C GLY A 149 -34.31 -43.25 -45.42
N ILE A 150 -35.42 -43.77 -45.97
CA ILE A 150 -35.90 -45.16 -45.87
C ILE A 150 -36.45 -45.61 -44.49
N MET A 151 -37.78 -45.62 -44.39
CA MET A 151 -38.57 -46.38 -43.40
C MET A 151 -38.23 -47.89 -43.42
N PRO A 152 -38.53 -48.64 -42.34
CA PRO A 152 -39.80 -49.34 -42.39
C PRO A 152 -40.70 -48.98 -41.22
N GLU A 153 -41.97 -48.83 -41.55
CA GLU A 153 -43.09 -48.62 -40.63
C GLU A 153 -43.05 -49.64 -39.48
N ARG A 154 -43.02 -49.14 -38.25
CA ARG A 154 -43.57 -49.84 -37.09
C ARG A 154 -44.33 -48.84 -36.26
N GLU A 155 -45.65 -48.96 -36.32
CA GLU A 155 -46.59 -48.25 -35.47
C GLU A 155 -46.30 -48.55 -33.99
N GLY A 156 -46.32 -47.52 -33.15
CA GLY A 156 -46.39 -47.66 -31.70
C GLY A 156 -45.23 -47.04 -30.93
N ASP A 157 -45.59 -46.12 -30.04
CA ASP A 157 -44.85 -45.59 -28.90
C ASP A 157 -43.92 -44.38 -29.11
N ALA A 158 -44.42 -43.27 -28.55
CA ALA A 158 -43.65 -42.12 -28.12
C ALA A 158 -42.54 -42.54 -27.15
N VAL A 159 -41.29 -42.41 -27.57
CA VAL A 159 -40.15 -42.40 -26.65
C VAL A 159 -39.40 -41.10 -26.91
N GLY A 160 -39.61 -40.14 -26.02
CA GLY A 160 -38.87 -38.90 -25.97
C GLY A 160 -37.38 -39.18 -25.95
N ALA A 161 -36.64 -38.33 -26.66
CA ALA A 161 -35.20 -38.32 -26.76
C ALA A 161 -34.52 -38.52 -25.40
N GLN A 162 -34.11 -39.75 -25.11
CA GLN A 162 -33.01 -40.02 -24.20
C GLN A 162 -31.73 -39.67 -24.98
N MET A 163 -31.40 -38.38 -25.02
CA MET A 163 -30.00 -37.98 -25.13
C MET A 163 -29.37 -38.36 -23.79
N GLU A 164 -28.84 -39.58 -23.70
CA GLU A 164 -28.01 -39.96 -22.57
C GLU A 164 -26.81 -39.02 -22.52
N THR A 165 -26.70 -38.20 -21.48
CA THR A 165 -25.50 -37.38 -21.18
C THR A 165 -24.71 -37.98 -20.01
N PRO A 166 -24.15 -39.20 -20.15
CA PRO A 166 -23.49 -39.90 -19.05
C PRO A 166 -22.26 -39.16 -18.49
N GLU A 167 -21.65 -38.25 -19.27
CA GLU A 167 -20.55 -37.42 -18.79
C GLU A 167 -20.97 -36.34 -17.77
N LEU A 168 -22.20 -35.84 -17.88
CA LEU A 168 -22.73 -34.86 -16.93
C LEU A 168 -23.10 -35.53 -15.61
N ASP A 169 -23.74 -36.69 -15.67
CA ASP A 169 -24.11 -37.48 -14.49
C ASP A 169 -22.87 -37.94 -13.70
N GLN A 170 -21.80 -38.34 -14.40
CA GLN A 170 -20.52 -38.67 -13.76
C GLN A 170 -19.86 -37.46 -13.07
N LYS A 171 -20.00 -36.26 -13.63
CA LYS A 171 -19.48 -35.02 -13.00
C LYS A 171 -20.29 -34.64 -11.77
N ILE A 172 -21.62 -34.76 -11.83
CA ILE A 172 -22.51 -34.47 -10.71
C ILE A 172 -22.20 -35.40 -9.54
N SER A 173 -22.08 -36.71 -9.78
CA SER A 173 -21.75 -37.70 -8.74
C SER A 173 -20.41 -37.42 -8.05
N LYS A 174 -19.37 -37.01 -8.81
CA LYS A 174 -18.07 -36.64 -8.22
C LYS A 174 -18.15 -35.39 -7.33
N LEU A 175 -18.91 -34.38 -7.75
CA LEU A 175 -19.09 -33.15 -6.98
C LEU A 175 -19.88 -33.40 -5.70
N GLU A 176 -20.87 -34.29 -5.74
CA GLU A 176 -21.63 -34.72 -4.56
C GLU A 176 -20.75 -35.46 -3.53
N GLU A 177 -19.84 -36.33 -3.99
CA GLU A 177 -18.86 -36.98 -3.11
C GLU A 177 -17.90 -35.98 -2.45
N GLU A 178 -17.39 -35.00 -3.20
CA GLU A 178 -16.53 -33.95 -2.66
C GLU A 178 -17.26 -33.08 -1.63
N LEU A 179 -18.52 -32.72 -1.90
CA LEU A 179 -19.34 -31.93 -0.99
C LEU A 179 -19.64 -32.69 0.32
N ASN A 180 -19.97 -33.98 0.21
CA ASN A 180 -20.16 -34.83 1.39
C ASN A 180 -18.87 -34.97 2.22
N ARG A 181 -17.71 -35.10 1.56
CA ARG A 181 -16.40 -35.14 2.24
C ARG A 181 -16.08 -33.83 2.96
N LEU A 182 -16.43 -32.69 2.36
CA LEU A 182 -16.26 -31.37 2.95
C LEU A 182 -17.18 -31.17 4.16
N LEU A 183 -18.45 -31.56 4.05
CA LEU A 183 -19.40 -31.50 5.17
C LEU A 183 -18.89 -32.33 6.37
N LEU A 184 -18.49 -33.58 6.14
CA LEU A 184 -18.00 -34.47 7.21
C LEU A 184 -16.70 -33.99 7.89
N LYS A 185 -15.95 -33.08 7.25
CA LYS A 185 -14.70 -32.51 7.77
C LYS A 185 -14.93 -31.23 8.56
N TYR A 186 -16.03 -30.51 8.30
CA TYR A 186 -16.32 -29.19 8.85
C TYR A 186 -17.57 -29.14 9.74
N THR A 187 -18.24 -30.28 9.96
CA THR A 187 -19.22 -30.52 11.03
C THR A 187 -18.71 -31.61 11.96
#